data_AF-A0A971YMP8-F1
#
_entry.id   AF-A0A971YMP8-F1
#
_cell.length_a   1.000
_cell.length_b   1.000
_cell.length_c   1.000
_cell.angle_alpha   90.00
_cell.angle_beta   90.00
_cell.angle_gamma   90.00
#
_symmetry.space_group_name_H-M   'P 1'
#
loop_
_entity.id
_entity.type
_entity.pdbx_description
1 polymer ?
#
loop_
_entity_poly.entity_id
_entity_poly.type
_entity_poly.pdbx_seq_one_letter_code
_entity_poly.pdbx_strand_id
1 'polypeptide(L)' 'MVRAAVMNTPDEPVRIEEFPEPVLEPGGVVLKTIFSEVCGTDVHLWHGRLAEVPYPIIPGHL' A
#
# COMPACT_ATOMS: atom_id res chain seq x y z
N MET A 1 6.19 -3.58 15.49
CA MET A 1 6.41 -2.86 14.21
C MET A 1 5.93 -3.73 13.06
N VAL A 2 5.39 -3.13 12.01
CA VAL A 2 4.94 -3.82 10.79
C VAL A 2 5.67 -3.28 9.57
N ARG A 3 5.72 -4.07 8.50
CA ARG A 3 6.33 -3.67 7.22
C ARG A 3 5.24 -3.49 6.17
N ALA A 4 5.42 -2.50 5.30
CA ALA A 4 4.57 -2.30 4.12
C ALA A 4 5.41 -2.00 2.89
N ALA A 5 4.86 -2.34 1.71
CA ALA A 5 5.39 -1.91 0.43
C ALA A 5 4.80 -0.53 0.10
N VAL A 6 5.64 0.47 -0.07
CA VAL A 6 5.25 1.87 -0.27
C VAL A 6 5.65 2.33 -1.66
N MET A 7 4.68 2.84 -2.40
CA MET A 7 4.91 3.63 -3.62
C MET A 7 4.98 5.10 -3.22
N ASN A 8 6.17 5.70 -3.31
CA ASN A 8 6.39 7.08 -2.90
C ASN A 8 6.05 8.10 -3.99
N THR A 9 6.26 7.75 -5.25
CA THR A 9 5.95 8.54 -6.45
C THR A 9 5.89 7.60 -7.66
N PRO A 10 5.21 7.96 -8.76
CA PRO A 10 5.23 7.18 -9.99
C PRO A 10 6.63 6.91 -10.54
N ASP A 11 6.76 5.77 -11.22
CA ASP A 11 7.97 5.25 -11.90
C ASP A 11 9.22 5.12 -11.01
N GLU A 12 9.08 5.19 -9.68
CA GLU A 12 10.14 4.88 -8.72
C GLU A 12 10.01 3.49 -8.11
N PRO A 13 11.13 2.82 -7.76
CA PRO A 13 11.07 1.51 -7.10
C PRO A 13 10.21 1.52 -5.84
N VAL A 14 9.35 0.51 -5.71
CA VAL A 14 8.60 0.26 -4.48
C VAL A 14 9.56 -0.02 -3.33
N ARG A 15 9.39 0.66 -2.19
CA ARG A 15 10.25 0.50 -1.01
C ARG A 15 9.53 -0.25 0.09
N ILE A 16 10.27 -1.08 0.82
CA ILE A 16 9.75 -1.67 2.05
C ILE A 16 10.07 -0.71 3.19
N GLU A 17 9.04 -0.24 3.89
CA GLU A 17 9.16 0.69 5.01
C GLU A 17 8.54 0.08 6.27
N GLU A 18 9.02 0.51 7.44
CA GLU A 18 8.54 0.05 8.75
C GLU A 18 7.59 1.09 9.36
N PHE A 19 6.52 0.60 9.97
CA PHE A 19 5.48 1.39 10.62
C PHE A 19 5.23 0.89 12.05
N PRO A 20 4.71 1.75 12.95
CA PRO A 20 4.16 1.27 14.21
C PRO A 20 3.02 0.27 13.95
N GLU A 21 2.74 -0.58 14.94
CA GLU A 21 1.58 -1.46 14.83
C GLU A 21 0.29 -0.63 14.78
N PRO A 22 -0.66 -1.00 13.92
CA PRO A 22 -1.89 -0.24 13.77
C PRO A 22 -2.69 -0.29 15.07
N VAL A 23 -3.20 0.88 15.48
CA VAL A 23 -4.10 0.99 16.62
C VAL A 23 -5.53 0.76 16.12
N LEU A 24 -6.26 -0.12 16.81
CA LEU A 24 -7.65 -0.41 16.47
C LEU A 24 -8.54 0.81 16.82
N GLU A 25 -9.10 1.44 15.79
CA GLU A 25 -10.09 2.52 15.96
C GLU A 25 -11.50 1.95 16.23
N PRO A 26 -12.40 2.72 16.88
CA PRO A 26 -13.78 2.30 17.12
C PRO A 26 -14.50 1.93 15.82
N GLY A 27 -15.04 0.71 15.75
CA GLY A 27 -15.73 0.19 14.56
C GLY A 27 -14.80 -0.34 13.46
N GLY A 28 -13.47 -0.26 13.66
CA GLY A 28 -12.48 -0.82 12.75
C GLY A 28 -12.20 -2.31 12.96
N VAL A 29 -11.28 -2.83 12.16
CA VAL A 29 -10.67 -4.15 12.33
C VAL A 29 -9.19 -4.07 12.01
N VAL A 30 -8.35 -4.72 12.82
CA VAL A 30 -6.94 -4.93 12.51
C VAL A 30 -6.77 -6.34 11.96
N LEU A 31 -6.26 -6.44 10.74
CA LEU A 31 -6.01 -7.71 10.07
C LEU A 31 -4.50 -7.95 9.96
N LYS A 32 -4.09 -9.21 10.10
CA LYS A 32 -2.75 -9.65 9.74
C LYS A 32 -2.77 -10.18 8.33
N THR A 33 -2.23 -9.42 7.38
CA THR A 33 -2.06 -9.87 6.00
C THR A 33 -1.07 -11.03 5.96
N ILE A 34 -1.54 -12.20 5.53
CA ILE A 34 -0.71 -13.41 5.38
C ILE A 34 -0.15 -13.53 3.96
N PHE A 35 -0.93 -13.12 2.96
CA PHE A 35 -0.63 -13.10 1.54
C PHE A 35 -1.39 -11.93 0.89
N SER A 36 -0.87 -11.43 -0.22
CA SER A 36 -1.53 -10.47 -1.12
C SER A 36 -0.94 -10.63 -2.51
N GLU A 37 -1.64 -10.15 -3.52
CA GLU A 37 -1.29 -10.30 -4.93
C GLU A 37 -0.96 -8.95 -5.58
N VAL A 38 -0.24 -8.98 -6.70
CA VAL A 38 -0.02 -7.79 -7.54
C VAL A 38 -1.01 -7.83 -8.69
N CYS A 39 -1.97 -6.91 -8.67
CA CYS A 39 -2.97 -6.75 -9.72
C CYS A 39 -2.46 -5.81 -10.81
N GLY A 40 -3.04 -5.86 -12.01
CA GLY A 40 -2.75 -4.89 -13.07
C GLY A 40 -3.02 -3.45 -12.65
N THR A 41 -3.99 -3.23 -11.76
CA THR A 41 -4.27 -1.90 -11.18
C THR A 41 -3.08 -1.35 -10.39
N ASP A 42 -2.32 -2.19 -9.70
CA ASP A 42 -1.12 -1.77 -8.97
C ASP A 42 0.00 -1.34 -9.93
N VAL A 43 0.05 -1.94 -11.12
CA VAL A 43 0.97 -1.51 -12.20
C VAL A 43 0.53 -0.17 -12.80
N HIS A 44 -0.78 0.05 -12.96
CA HIS A 44 -1.30 1.36 -13.37
C HIS A 44 -1.02 2.45 -12.33
N LEU A 45 -1.13 2.13 -11.03
CA LEU A 45 -0.67 3.00 -9.96
C LEU A 45 0.81 3.30 -10.11
N TRP A 46 1.66 2.28 -10.21
CA TRP A 46 3.10 2.48 -10.32
C TRP A 46 3.50 3.45 -11.46
N HIS A 47 2.82 3.41 -12.60
CA HIS A 47 3.02 4.33 -13.72
C HIS A 47 2.32 5.69 -13.60
N GLY A 48 1.67 6.00 -12.48
CA GLY A 48 0.91 7.23 -12.28
C GLY A 48 -0.31 7.39 -13.20
N ARG A 49 -0.89 6.29 -13.67
CA ARG A 49 -1.97 6.29 -14.69
C ARG A 49 -3.39 6.27 -14.11
N LEU A 50 -3.52 6.21 -12.78
CA LEU A 50 -4.81 6.39 -12.11
C LEU A 50 -4.90 7.82 -11.61
N ALA A 51 -5.83 8.58 -12.19
CA ALA A 51 -6.09 9.94 -11.76
C ALA A 51 -6.52 9.96 -10.28
N GLU A 52 -6.15 11.04 -9.58
CA GLU A 52 -6.62 11.35 -8.22
C GLU A 52 -6.14 10.40 -7.10
N VAL A 53 -5.25 9.45 -7.38
CA VAL A 53 -4.63 8.63 -6.31
C VAL A 53 -3.44 9.38 -5.70
N PRO A 54 -3.47 9.68 -4.38
CA PRO A 54 -2.39 10.38 -3.72
C PRO A 54 -1.19 9.45 -3.51
N TYR A 55 0.01 10.02 -3.58
CA TYR A 55 1.26 9.41 -3.13
C TYR A 55 1.77 10.15 -1.88
N PRO A 56 2.45 9.47 -0.94
CA PRO A 56 2.76 8.04 -0.94
C PRO A 56 1.53 7.15 -0.68
N ILE A 57 1.55 5.92 -1.18
CA ILE A 57 0.48 4.93 -0.99
C ILE A 57 1.05 3.54 -0.69
N ILE A 58 0.34 2.80 0.16
CA ILE A 58 0.51 1.34 0.34
C ILE A 58 -0.59 0.67 -0.51
N PRO A 59 -0.26 0.11 -1.69
CA PRO A 59 -1.23 -0.58 -2.53
C PRO A 59 -1.54 -1.99 -1.99
N GLY A 60 -2.41 -2.72 -2.69
CA GLY A 60 -2.86 -4.05 -2.30
C GLY A 60 -4.35 -4.04 -1.93
N HIS A 61 -5.16 -4.59 -2.83
CA HIS A 61 -6.61 -4.69 -2.68
C HIS A 61 -7.13 -6.13 -2.89
N LEU A 62 -6.21 -7.09 -3.05
CA LEU A 62 -6.43 -8.52 -3.21
C LEU A 62 -5.66 -9.31 -2.15
#